data_AF-J4D869-F1
#
_entry.id   AF-J4D869-F1
#
_cell.length_a   1.000
_cell.length_b   1.000
_cell.length_c   1.000
_cell.angle_alpha   90.00
_cell.angle_beta   90.00
_cell.angle_gamma   90.00
#
_symmetry.space_group_name_H-M   'P 1'
#
loop_
_entity.id
_entity.type
_entity.pdbx_description
1 polymer ?
#
loop_
_entity_poly.entity_id
_entity_poly.type
_entity_poly.pdbx_seq_one_letter_code
_entity_poly.pdbx_strand_id
1 'polypeptide(L)'
;MKMDPMNIWSEHISKDGRKYYYNQLTKKSQWYKPDELKTEQEILIEAKTKWRSFATAEGKIFYYNTETKESVWEIPDEIRNLMTEEDNIDNNVHENTKAAFLTFLEGFNFSQKTSWDSALKQMETDPKWPVFSILSKGDKKQLFSEFCSQIHRRKQEEMRRKRSMVHSIIETQLSNWEELDLSTTYAQFAKRYHTYEWWNWIDEESRDNIFQDYIEANESRLKRRKKEHKVAAMDSLIDLMIRDYRAELVPWDRAKSKYRGYMDLNDIDVLNCHKYVFKQVYDDRYKEVERSSYRLQRKLRARFSNFLKEAVKKGEIDSTTKFSDFIANHSKEAVYVDLVGQPGSTPIDLFTEVQNTLPVN
;
A
#
# COMPACT_ATOMS: atom_id res chain seq x y z
N MET A 1 -50.10 40.61 -64.25
CA MET A 1 -49.07 39.59 -63.94
C MET A 1 -48.59 39.82 -62.52
N LYS A 2 -48.94 38.95 -61.56
CA LYS A 2 -48.31 38.95 -60.24
C LYS A 2 -47.01 38.16 -60.37
N MET A 3 -45.86 38.78 -60.09
CA MET A 3 -44.56 38.10 -60.03
C MET A 3 -44.49 37.24 -58.77
N ASP A 4 -43.91 36.04 -58.89
CA ASP A 4 -43.71 35.12 -57.77
C ASP A 4 -42.85 35.77 -56.67
N PRO A 5 -43.25 35.67 -55.38
CA PRO A 5 -42.52 36.26 -54.26
C PRO A 5 -41.08 35.74 -54.10
N MET A 6 -40.80 34.52 -54.58
CA MET A 6 -39.46 33.91 -54.60
C MET A 6 -38.48 34.62 -55.55
N ASN A 7 -38.99 35.38 -56.54
CA ASN A 7 -38.18 36.05 -57.55
C ASN A 7 -37.92 37.54 -57.21
N ILE A 8 -38.36 38.00 -56.04
CA ILE A 8 -38.27 39.41 -55.61
C ILE A 8 -37.07 39.63 -54.68
N TRP A 9 -36.64 38.59 -53.96
CA TRP A 9 -35.53 38.66 -53.00
C TRP A 9 -34.33 37.82 -53.49
N SER A 10 -33.12 38.33 -53.28
CA SER A 10 -31.87 37.64 -53.64
C SER A 10 -30.88 37.65 -52.48
N GLU A 11 -30.17 36.54 -52.28
CA GLU A 11 -29.15 36.38 -51.23
C GLU A 11 -27.78 36.81 -51.75
N HIS A 12 -27.08 37.64 -50.99
CA HIS A 12 -25.74 38.15 -51.30
C HIS A 12 -24.86 38.11 -50.06
N ILE A 13 -23.53 38.10 -50.24
CA ILE A 13 -22.56 38.10 -49.14
C ILE A 13 -21.81 39.44 -49.17
N SER A 14 -21.77 40.14 -48.03
CA SER A 14 -21.04 41.41 -47.91
C SER A 14 -19.52 41.19 -47.91
N LYS A 15 -18.74 42.27 -48.09
CA LYS A 15 -17.26 42.21 -48.03
C LYS A 15 -16.72 41.68 -46.70
N ASP A 16 -17.51 41.75 -45.64
CA ASP A 16 -17.20 41.24 -44.30
C ASP A 16 -17.70 39.79 -44.08
N GLY A 17 -18.13 39.10 -45.13
CA GLY A 17 -18.59 37.70 -45.08
C GLY A 17 -19.99 37.48 -44.51
N ARG A 18 -20.76 38.56 -44.28
CA ARG A 18 -22.13 38.46 -43.73
C ARG A 18 -23.16 38.35 -44.86
N LYS A 19 -24.06 37.37 -44.75
CA LYS A 19 -25.19 37.22 -45.68
C LYS A 19 -26.20 38.35 -45.49
N TYR A 20 -26.69 38.92 -46.59
CA TYR A 20 -27.77 39.90 -46.61
C TYR A 20 -28.73 39.62 -47.78
N TYR A 21 -29.98 40.04 -47.62
CA TYR A 21 -31.06 39.79 -48.56
C TYR A 21 -31.47 41.10 -49.23
N TYR A 22 -31.46 41.11 -50.56
CA TYR A 22 -31.75 42.28 -51.37
C TYR A 22 -33.09 42.12 -52.08
N ASN A 23 -34.02 43.04 -51.81
CA ASN A 23 -35.30 43.12 -52.49
C ASN A 23 -35.15 43.90 -53.80
N GLN A 24 -35.35 43.22 -54.92
CA GLN A 24 -35.19 43.79 -56.25
C GLN A 24 -36.30 44.79 -56.62
N LEU A 25 -37.47 44.69 -55.99
CA LEU A 25 -38.65 45.55 -56.22
C LEU A 25 -38.56 46.84 -55.42
N THR A 26 -38.25 46.75 -54.12
CA THR A 26 -38.17 47.92 -53.22
C THR A 26 -36.78 48.56 -53.19
N LYS A 27 -35.79 47.92 -53.83
CA LYS A 27 -34.37 48.32 -53.85
C LYS A 27 -33.74 48.43 -52.46
N LYS A 28 -34.32 47.79 -51.44
CA LYS A 28 -33.83 47.77 -50.06
C LYS A 28 -33.11 46.47 -49.75
N SER A 29 -32.02 46.56 -49.00
CA SER A 29 -31.30 45.42 -48.43
C SER A 29 -31.64 45.26 -46.95
N GLN A 30 -31.73 44.02 -46.48
CA GLN A 30 -31.88 43.70 -45.06
C GLN A 30 -30.99 42.54 -44.65
N TRP A 31 -30.62 42.51 -43.38
CA TRP A 31 -29.74 41.47 -42.82
C TRP A 31 -30.50 40.21 -42.39
N TYR A 32 -31.80 40.33 -42.11
CA TYR A 32 -32.65 39.22 -41.72
C TYR A 32 -33.30 38.58 -42.94
N LYS A 33 -33.39 37.25 -42.96
CA LYS A 33 -34.07 36.50 -44.02
C LYS A 33 -35.55 36.95 -44.10
N PRO A 34 -36.03 37.46 -45.25
CA PRO A 34 -37.42 37.86 -45.43
C PRO A 34 -38.38 36.70 -45.19
N ASP A 35 -39.57 36.98 -44.66
CA ASP A 35 -40.58 35.96 -44.37
C ASP A 35 -41.01 35.20 -45.63
N GLU A 36 -40.94 35.83 -46.80
CA GLU A 36 -41.28 35.21 -48.09
C GLU A 36 -40.20 34.24 -48.62
N LEU A 37 -39.00 34.24 -48.03
CA LEU A 37 -37.92 33.29 -48.33
C LEU A 37 -37.74 32.22 -47.25
N LYS A 38 -38.43 32.34 -46.11
CA LYS A 38 -38.38 31.34 -45.04
C LYS A 38 -39.13 30.09 -45.45
N THR A 39 -38.62 28.93 -45.07
CA THR A 39 -39.37 27.68 -45.25
C THR A 39 -40.59 27.67 -44.32
N GLU A 40 -41.64 26.93 -44.66
CA GLU A 40 -42.83 26.79 -43.80
C GLU A 40 -42.47 26.34 -42.38
N GLN A 41 -41.41 25.54 -42.24
CA GLN A 41 -40.83 25.12 -40.96
C GLN A 41 -40.12 26.25 -40.22
N GLU A 42 -39.28 27.07 -40.87
CA GLU A 42 -38.64 28.24 -40.25
C GLU A 42 -39.69 29.24 -39.75
N ILE A 43 -40.77 29.44 -40.51
CA ILE A 43 -41.92 30.28 -40.11
C ILE A 43 -42.60 29.68 -38.89
N LEU A 44 -42.83 28.36 -38.85
CA LEU A 44 -43.49 27.69 -37.73
C LEU A 44 -42.64 27.73 -36.45
N ILE A 45 -41.33 27.53 -36.56
CA ILE A 45 -40.38 27.59 -35.44
C ILE A 45 -40.32 29.01 -34.88
N GLU A 46 -40.26 30.04 -35.73
CA GLU A 46 -40.24 31.43 -35.27
C GLU A 46 -41.59 31.92 -34.74
N ALA A 47 -42.70 31.33 -35.21
CA ALA A 47 -44.03 31.60 -34.70
C ALA A 47 -44.30 30.94 -33.34
N LYS A 48 -43.80 29.71 -33.14
CA LYS A 48 -44.05 28.91 -31.93
C LYS A 48 -42.95 29.01 -30.88
N THR A 49 -41.73 29.42 -31.25
CA THR A 49 -40.59 29.56 -30.34
C THR A 49 -39.98 30.95 -30.46
N LYS A 50 -39.13 31.31 -29.48
CA LYS A 50 -38.35 32.55 -29.52
C LYS A 50 -36.95 32.36 -30.12
N TRP A 51 -36.68 31.20 -30.68
CA TRP A 51 -35.40 30.84 -31.25
C TRP A 51 -35.31 31.16 -32.75
N ARG A 52 -34.12 31.56 -33.20
CA ARG A 52 -33.81 31.83 -34.61
C ARG A 52 -32.51 31.15 -35.00
N SER A 53 -32.47 30.50 -36.16
CA SER A 53 -31.26 29.89 -36.70
C SER A 53 -30.47 30.87 -37.58
N PHE A 54 -29.15 30.83 -37.46
CA PHE A 54 -28.23 31.66 -38.23
C PHE A 54 -27.06 30.80 -38.72
N ALA A 55 -26.68 30.96 -39.99
CA ALA A 55 -25.51 30.30 -40.56
C ALA A 55 -24.27 31.21 -40.46
N THR A 56 -23.16 30.65 -40.02
CA THR A 56 -21.83 31.28 -40.03
C THR A 56 -21.20 31.25 -41.43
N ALA A 57 -20.13 32.01 -41.64
CA ALA A 57 -19.38 32.01 -42.92
C ALA A 57 -18.79 30.63 -43.30
N GLU A 58 -18.62 29.74 -42.32
CA GLU A 58 -18.16 28.35 -42.50
C GLU A 58 -19.32 27.35 -42.74
N GLY A 59 -20.57 27.82 -42.78
CA GLY A 59 -21.76 26.98 -43.01
C GLY A 59 -22.33 26.31 -41.76
N LYS A 60 -21.74 26.49 -40.57
CA LYS A 60 -22.29 25.99 -39.30
C LYS A 60 -23.47 26.84 -38.85
N ILE A 61 -24.55 26.19 -38.40
CA ILE A 61 -25.77 26.84 -37.92
C ILE A 61 -25.70 26.98 -36.39
N PHE A 62 -26.08 28.14 -35.86
CA PHE A 62 -26.30 28.37 -34.43
C PHE A 62 -27.72 28.89 -34.19
N TYR A 63 -28.29 28.61 -33.03
CA TYR A 63 -29.62 29.03 -32.62
C TYR A 63 -29.51 30.14 -31.59
N TYR A 64 -30.21 31.24 -31.81
CA TYR A 64 -30.21 32.41 -30.94
C TYR A 64 -31.60 32.65 -30.38
N ASN A 65 -31.72 32.70 -29.06
CA ASN A 65 -32.95 33.01 -28.37
C ASN A 65 -33.13 34.54 -28.31
N THR A 66 -34.22 35.02 -28.90
CA THR A 66 -34.54 36.45 -28.96
C THR A 66 -34.95 37.06 -27.62
N GLU A 67 -35.35 36.24 -26.65
CA GLU A 67 -35.79 36.66 -25.31
C GLU A 67 -34.66 36.58 -24.28
N THR A 68 -33.96 35.45 -24.19
CA THR A 68 -32.84 35.27 -23.24
C THR A 68 -31.53 35.88 -23.75
N LYS A 69 -31.46 36.23 -25.05
CA LYS A 69 -30.26 36.70 -25.77
C LYS A 69 -29.10 35.70 -25.76
N GLU A 70 -29.41 34.42 -25.57
CA GLU A 70 -28.44 33.34 -25.56
C GLU A 70 -28.28 32.73 -26.95
N SER A 71 -27.07 32.32 -27.28
CA SER A 71 -26.76 31.59 -28.50
C SER A 71 -26.25 30.19 -28.15
N VAL A 72 -26.83 29.16 -28.75
CA VAL A 72 -26.42 27.77 -28.61
C VAL A 72 -26.08 27.18 -29.96
N TRP A 73 -25.13 26.25 -29.97
CA TRP A 73 -24.68 25.56 -31.18
C TRP A 73 -25.46 24.27 -31.45
N GLU A 74 -26.18 23.78 -30.45
CA GLU A 74 -27.04 22.59 -30.52
C GLU A 74 -28.51 23.01 -30.67
N ILE A 75 -29.33 22.15 -31.26
CA ILE A 75 -30.75 22.41 -31.49
C ILE A 75 -31.48 22.46 -30.12
N PRO A 76 -32.08 23.61 -29.73
CA PRO A 76 -32.86 23.74 -28.50
C PRO A 76 -34.05 22.77 -28.46
N ASP A 77 -34.41 22.31 -27.26
CA ASP A 77 -35.48 21.32 -27.08
C ASP A 77 -36.84 21.81 -27.60
N GLU A 78 -37.13 23.12 -27.51
CA GLU A 78 -38.37 23.68 -28.06
C GLU A 78 -38.41 23.63 -29.58
N ILE A 79 -37.25 23.72 -30.25
CA ILE A 79 -37.16 23.56 -31.70
C ILE A 79 -37.24 22.08 -32.05
N ARG A 80 -36.52 21.21 -31.31
CA ARG A 80 -36.52 19.75 -31.49
C ARG A 80 -37.93 19.17 -31.42
N ASN A 81 -38.75 19.65 -30.48
CA ASN A 81 -40.14 19.21 -30.32
C ASN A 81 -41.08 19.68 -31.45
N LEU A 82 -40.63 20.62 -32.29
CA LEU A 82 -41.37 21.16 -33.43
C LEU A 82 -40.81 20.69 -34.78
N MET A 83 -39.63 20.06 -34.79
CA MET A 83 -39.09 19.39 -35.96
C MET A 83 -39.98 18.17 -36.28
N THR A 84 -40.28 17.99 -37.57
CA THR A 84 -41.11 16.88 -38.05
C THR A 84 -40.37 15.54 -37.87
N GLU A 85 -41.11 14.42 -37.77
CA GLU A 85 -40.53 13.07 -37.65
C GLU A 85 -39.47 12.80 -38.74
N GLU A 86 -39.63 13.37 -39.93
CA GLU A 86 -38.70 13.31 -41.07
C GLU A 86 -37.30 13.85 -40.78
N ASP A 87 -37.17 14.98 -40.06
CA ASP A 87 -35.84 15.57 -39.74
C ASP A 87 -35.13 14.80 -38.62
N ASN A 88 -35.91 14.16 -37.74
CA ASN A 88 -35.39 13.28 -36.69
C ASN A 88 -34.93 11.95 -37.29
N ILE A 89 -35.60 11.47 -38.34
CA ILE A 89 -35.19 10.32 -39.15
C ILE A 89 -33.87 10.63 -39.86
N ASP A 90 -33.71 11.79 -40.51
CA ASP A 90 -32.48 12.15 -41.24
C ASP A 90 -31.25 12.25 -40.32
N ASN A 91 -31.39 12.84 -39.13
CA ASN A 91 -30.31 12.86 -38.14
C ASN A 91 -29.95 11.45 -37.64
N ASN A 92 -30.96 10.60 -37.40
CA ASN A 92 -30.77 9.21 -36.98
C ASN A 92 -30.10 8.38 -38.09
N VAL A 93 -30.49 8.58 -39.35
CA VAL A 93 -29.87 7.94 -40.52
C VAL A 93 -28.42 8.38 -40.66
N HIS A 94 -28.11 9.67 -40.52
CA HIS A 94 -26.74 10.17 -40.57
C HIS A 94 -25.88 9.58 -39.45
N GLU A 95 -26.37 9.54 -38.21
CA GLU A 95 -25.64 8.99 -37.06
C GLU A 95 -25.47 7.46 -37.15
N ASN A 96 -26.51 6.73 -37.56
CA ASN A 96 -26.41 5.30 -37.85
C ASN A 96 -25.42 5.02 -38.98
N THR A 97 -25.34 5.90 -39.98
CA THR A 97 -24.37 5.77 -41.08
C THR A 97 -22.94 6.00 -40.58
N LYS A 98 -22.70 6.93 -39.64
CA LYS A 98 -21.40 7.08 -38.98
C LYS A 98 -21.01 5.85 -38.18
N ALA A 99 -21.93 5.30 -37.39
CA ALA A 99 -21.70 4.08 -36.62
C ALA A 99 -21.40 2.89 -37.54
N ALA A 100 -22.18 2.71 -38.61
CA ALA A 100 -21.95 1.69 -39.62
C ALA A 100 -20.61 1.87 -40.35
N PHE A 101 -20.18 3.12 -40.58
CA PHE A 101 -18.87 3.43 -41.16
C PHE A 101 -17.72 3.04 -40.23
N LEU A 102 -17.83 3.29 -38.91
CA LEU A 102 -16.83 2.85 -37.93
C LEU A 102 -16.76 1.31 -37.86
N THR A 103 -17.90 0.61 -37.82
CA THR A 103 -17.93 -0.87 -37.87
C THR A 103 -17.37 -1.40 -39.19
N PHE A 104 -17.60 -0.71 -40.30
CA PHE A 104 -17.00 -1.04 -41.59
C PHE A 104 -15.48 -0.94 -41.53
N LEU A 105 -14.92 0.12 -40.90
CA LEU A 105 -13.48 0.27 -40.70
C LEU A 105 -12.87 -0.87 -39.86
N GLU A 106 -13.62 -1.43 -38.89
CA GLU A 106 -13.17 -2.59 -38.09
C GLU A 106 -12.95 -3.87 -38.92
N GLY A 107 -13.59 -3.97 -40.09
CA GLY A 107 -13.38 -5.07 -41.04
C GLY A 107 -12.03 -5.02 -41.76
N PHE A 108 -11.31 -3.90 -41.68
CA PHE A 108 -10.01 -3.72 -42.30
C PHE A 108 -8.88 -3.79 -41.27
N ASN A 109 -7.72 -4.29 -41.67
CA ASN A 109 -6.55 -4.38 -40.81
C ASN A 109 -5.77 -3.05 -40.79
N PHE A 110 -6.46 -1.93 -40.50
CA PHE A 110 -5.83 -0.62 -40.40
C PHE A 110 -5.04 -0.46 -39.11
N SER A 111 -3.94 0.29 -39.19
CA SER A 111 -3.09 0.61 -38.05
C SER A 111 -3.04 2.12 -37.83
N GLN A 112 -2.47 2.55 -36.71
CA GLN A 112 -2.22 3.98 -36.46
C GLN A 112 -1.35 4.64 -37.56
N LYS A 113 -0.51 3.86 -38.25
CA LYS A 113 0.37 4.37 -39.31
C LYS A 113 -0.31 4.44 -40.68
N THR A 114 -1.53 3.92 -40.80
CA THR A 114 -2.25 3.89 -42.07
C THR A 114 -2.73 5.29 -42.42
N SER A 115 -2.33 5.81 -43.59
CA SER A 115 -2.79 7.11 -44.07
C SER A 115 -4.18 7.02 -44.68
N TRP A 116 -4.92 8.14 -44.65
CA TRP A 116 -6.25 8.25 -45.25
C TRP A 116 -6.24 7.82 -46.73
N ASP A 117 -5.28 8.28 -47.53
CA ASP A 117 -5.22 7.96 -48.96
C ASP A 117 -4.94 6.47 -49.22
N SER A 118 -4.17 5.81 -48.34
CA SER A 118 -3.93 4.38 -48.45
C SER A 118 -5.13 3.55 -48.02
N ALA A 119 -5.88 4.01 -47.00
CA ALA A 119 -7.12 3.37 -46.55
C ALA A 119 -8.24 3.54 -47.59
N LEU A 120 -8.37 4.74 -48.17
CA LEU A 120 -9.39 5.08 -49.15
C LEU A 120 -9.36 4.12 -50.35
N LYS A 121 -8.16 3.80 -50.87
CA LYS A 121 -7.99 2.83 -51.97
C LYS A 121 -8.53 1.44 -51.65
N GLN A 122 -8.42 1.00 -50.39
CA GLN A 122 -8.92 -0.31 -49.95
C GLN A 122 -10.43 -0.27 -49.69
N MET A 123 -10.92 0.86 -49.19
CA MET A 123 -12.33 1.04 -48.89
C MET A 123 -13.16 1.20 -50.17
N GLU A 124 -12.67 1.94 -51.17
CA GLU A 124 -13.36 2.15 -52.45
C GLU A 124 -13.59 0.86 -53.25
N THR A 125 -12.76 -0.17 -53.02
CA THR A 125 -12.94 -1.49 -53.64
C THR A 125 -14.05 -2.33 -53.00
N ASP A 126 -14.53 -1.95 -51.82
CA ASP A 126 -15.55 -2.73 -51.11
C ASP A 126 -16.96 -2.44 -51.64
N PRO A 127 -17.79 -3.47 -51.90
CA PRO A 127 -19.17 -3.29 -52.37
C PRO A 127 -20.06 -2.43 -51.46
N LYS A 128 -19.73 -2.31 -50.16
CA LYS A 128 -20.48 -1.50 -49.19
C LYS A 128 -20.11 -0.02 -49.22
N TRP A 129 -19.03 0.37 -49.89
CA TRP A 129 -18.57 1.76 -49.97
C TRP A 129 -19.63 2.78 -50.42
N PRO A 130 -20.48 2.49 -51.43
CA PRO A 130 -21.51 3.43 -51.88
C PRO A 130 -22.55 3.76 -50.81
N VAL A 131 -22.80 2.88 -49.84
CA VAL A 131 -23.76 3.10 -48.74
C VAL A 131 -23.38 4.34 -47.91
N PHE A 132 -22.10 4.67 -47.86
CA PHE A 132 -21.59 5.80 -47.09
C PHE A 132 -21.59 7.11 -47.89
N SER A 133 -22.23 7.20 -49.06
CA SER A 133 -22.28 8.45 -49.86
C SER A 133 -22.95 9.61 -49.14
N ILE A 134 -23.79 9.31 -48.14
CA ILE A 134 -24.46 10.28 -47.25
C ILE A 134 -23.44 11.06 -46.40
N LEU A 135 -22.30 10.46 -46.07
CA LEU A 135 -21.22 11.13 -45.34
C LEU A 135 -20.36 11.95 -46.29
N SER A 136 -20.07 13.20 -45.93
CA SER A 136 -19.16 14.03 -46.71
C SER A 136 -17.74 13.47 -46.69
N LYS A 137 -16.90 13.90 -47.64
CA LYS A 137 -15.47 13.54 -47.65
C LYS A 137 -14.76 14.00 -46.35
N GLY A 138 -15.19 15.13 -45.79
CA GLY A 138 -14.68 15.64 -44.51
C GLY A 138 -15.05 14.72 -43.35
N ASP A 139 -16.32 14.32 -43.27
CA ASP A 139 -16.85 13.45 -42.20
C ASP A 139 -16.13 12.10 -42.21
N LYS A 140 -15.99 11.47 -43.38
CA LYS A 140 -15.29 10.19 -43.50
C LYS A 140 -13.83 10.28 -43.06
N LYS A 141 -13.13 11.36 -43.43
CA LYS A 141 -11.74 11.57 -43.03
C LYS A 141 -11.60 11.84 -41.53
N GLN A 142 -12.55 12.57 -40.93
CA GLN A 142 -12.60 12.80 -39.49
C GLN A 142 -12.85 11.48 -38.73
N LEU A 143 -13.87 10.72 -39.12
CA LEU A 143 -14.19 9.42 -38.51
C LEU A 143 -13.03 8.43 -38.61
N PHE A 144 -12.31 8.42 -39.74
CA PHE A 144 -11.11 7.60 -39.88
C PHE A 144 -9.97 8.05 -38.96
N SER A 145 -9.73 9.36 -38.84
CA SER A 145 -8.73 9.89 -37.91
C SER A 145 -9.06 9.54 -36.46
N GLU A 146 -10.34 9.62 -36.09
CA GLU A 146 -10.83 9.19 -34.79
C GLU A 146 -10.64 7.69 -34.58
N PHE A 147 -11.00 6.86 -35.56
CA PHE A 147 -10.80 5.41 -35.54
C PHE A 147 -9.33 5.02 -35.33
N CYS A 148 -8.40 5.62 -36.09
CA CYS A 148 -6.95 5.42 -35.90
C CYS A 148 -6.49 5.83 -34.49
N SER A 149 -7.03 6.94 -33.97
CA SER A 149 -6.74 7.42 -32.61
C SER A 149 -7.30 6.47 -31.55
N GLN A 150 -8.49 5.92 -31.76
CA GLN A 150 -9.10 4.93 -30.88
C GLN A 150 -8.31 3.61 -30.87
N ILE A 151 -7.82 3.12 -32.02
CA ILE A 151 -6.94 1.95 -32.09
C ILE A 151 -5.67 2.19 -31.25
N HIS A 152 -5.06 3.36 -31.39
CA HIS A 152 -3.87 3.71 -30.62
C HIS A 152 -4.16 3.77 -29.12
N ARG A 153 -5.26 4.43 -28.74
CA ARG A 153 -5.70 4.55 -27.35
C ARG A 153 -5.97 3.18 -26.72
N ARG A 154 -6.68 2.29 -27.41
CA ARG A 154 -6.95 0.90 -26.96
C ARG A 154 -5.64 0.14 -26.72
N LYS A 155 -4.67 0.23 -27.64
CA LYS A 155 -3.34 -0.40 -27.47
C LYS A 155 -2.56 0.18 -26.28
N GLN A 156 -2.54 1.50 -26.12
CA GLN A 156 -1.89 2.13 -24.96
C GLN A 156 -2.55 1.75 -23.63
N GLU A 157 -3.89 1.73 -23.58
CA GLU A 157 -4.65 1.30 -22.41
C GLU A 157 -4.40 -0.17 -22.07
N GLU A 158 -4.35 -1.07 -23.06
CA GLU A 158 -4.00 -2.48 -22.85
C GLU A 158 -2.59 -2.63 -22.26
N MET A 159 -1.61 -1.90 -22.79
CA MET A 159 -0.24 -1.91 -22.25
C MET A 159 -0.18 -1.35 -20.83
N ARG A 160 -0.91 -0.28 -20.52
CA ARG A 160 -1.03 0.25 -19.15
C ARG A 160 -1.67 -0.75 -18.20
N ARG A 161 -2.74 -1.43 -18.63
CA ARG A 161 -3.39 -2.51 -17.86
C ARG A 161 -2.43 -3.66 -17.58
N LYS A 162 -1.71 -4.13 -18.60
CA LYS A 162 -0.67 -5.18 -18.43
C LYS A 162 0.40 -4.75 -17.43
N ARG A 163 0.93 -3.52 -17.55
CA ARG A 163 1.90 -2.98 -16.60
C ARG A 163 1.37 -2.93 -15.17
N SER A 164 0.14 -2.47 -14.97
CA SER A 164 -0.51 -2.42 -13.65
C SER A 164 -0.75 -3.82 -13.07
N MET A 165 -1.17 -4.78 -13.90
CA MET A 165 -1.33 -6.18 -13.48
C MET A 165 0.01 -6.79 -13.07
N VAL A 166 1.06 -6.63 -13.89
CA VAL A 166 2.40 -7.13 -13.56
C VAL A 166 2.93 -6.51 -12.28
N HIS A 167 2.72 -5.20 -12.06
CA HIS A 167 3.06 -4.54 -10.81
C HIS A 167 2.44 -5.25 -9.60
N SER A 168 1.11 -5.44 -9.62
CA SER A 168 0.39 -6.12 -8.55
C SER A 168 0.87 -7.56 -8.34
N ILE A 169 1.19 -8.27 -9.43
CA ILE A 169 1.75 -9.64 -9.36
C ILE A 169 3.11 -9.61 -8.68
N ILE A 170 4.04 -8.76 -9.11
CA ILE A 170 5.39 -8.65 -8.55
C ILE A 170 5.31 -8.31 -7.06
N GLU A 171 4.51 -7.31 -6.67
CA GLU A 171 4.30 -6.95 -5.26
C GLU A 171 3.80 -8.14 -4.43
N THR A 172 2.85 -8.90 -4.96
CA THR A 172 2.30 -10.08 -4.29
C THR A 172 3.36 -11.18 -4.15
N GLN A 173 4.13 -11.45 -5.20
CA GLN A 173 5.21 -12.45 -5.18
C GLN A 173 6.30 -12.08 -4.17
N LEU A 174 6.73 -10.81 -4.14
CA LEU A 174 7.73 -10.33 -3.20
C LEU A 174 7.21 -10.32 -1.76
N SER A 175 5.94 -9.95 -1.54
CA SER A 175 5.33 -9.99 -0.21
C SER A 175 5.30 -11.39 0.39
N ASN A 176 5.08 -12.40 -0.44
CA ASN A 176 5.00 -13.80 -0.03
C ASN A 176 6.37 -14.51 0.00
N TRP A 177 7.44 -13.82 -0.40
CA TRP A 177 8.78 -14.40 -0.37
C TRP A 177 9.36 -14.32 1.06
N GLU A 178 9.33 -15.47 1.75
CA GLU A 178 9.76 -15.61 3.14
C GLU A 178 11.22 -15.20 3.34
N GLU A 179 12.13 -15.70 2.49
CA GLU A 179 13.56 -15.42 2.58
C GLU A 179 13.97 -14.06 1.96
N LEU A 180 13.01 -13.21 1.57
CA LEU A 180 13.32 -11.91 1.00
C LEU A 180 14.14 -11.07 1.99
N ASP A 181 15.20 -10.44 1.52
CA ASP A 181 15.96 -9.50 2.34
C ASP A 181 16.55 -8.37 1.50
N LEU A 182 17.22 -7.42 2.15
CA LEU A 182 17.85 -6.29 1.47
C LEU A 182 19.07 -6.67 0.60
N SER A 183 19.56 -7.90 0.72
CA SER A 183 20.61 -8.42 -0.15
C SER A 183 20.06 -9.15 -1.37
N THR A 184 18.75 -9.38 -1.41
CA THR A 184 18.07 -10.06 -2.51
C THR A 184 18.13 -9.17 -3.75
N THR A 185 18.61 -9.75 -4.85
CA THR A 185 18.86 -9.07 -6.12
C THR A 185 17.74 -9.35 -7.12
N TYR A 186 17.58 -8.43 -8.08
CA TYR A 186 16.69 -8.66 -9.22
C TYR A 186 17.05 -9.93 -10.00
N ALA A 187 18.34 -10.28 -10.12
CA ALA A 187 18.77 -11.50 -10.79
C ALA A 187 18.21 -12.78 -10.12
N GLN A 188 18.15 -12.81 -8.79
CA GLN A 188 17.53 -13.93 -8.05
C GLN A 188 16.01 -13.97 -8.27
N PHE A 189 15.36 -12.81 -8.27
CA PHE A 189 13.94 -12.69 -8.61
C PHE A 189 13.65 -13.20 -10.03
N ALA A 190 14.42 -12.73 -11.02
CA ALA A 190 14.30 -13.12 -12.42
C ALA A 190 14.51 -14.62 -12.62
N LYS A 191 15.54 -15.19 -11.98
CA LYS A 191 15.80 -16.63 -12.02
C LYS A 191 14.60 -17.46 -11.54
N ARG A 192 13.82 -16.94 -10.59
CA ARG A 192 12.65 -17.63 -10.03
C ARG A 192 11.40 -17.52 -10.90
N TYR A 193 11.21 -16.37 -11.58
CA TYR A 193 9.95 -16.04 -12.24
C TYR A 193 10.01 -15.94 -13.78
N HIS A 194 11.18 -16.11 -14.40
CA HIS A 194 11.32 -15.93 -15.86
C HIS A 194 10.46 -16.86 -16.72
N THR A 195 9.99 -17.99 -16.18
CA THR A 195 9.15 -18.96 -16.90
C THR A 195 7.67 -18.60 -16.90
N TYR A 196 7.25 -17.60 -16.13
CA TYR A 196 5.84 -17.26 -15.97
C TYR A 196 5.32 -16.46 -17.17
N GLU A 197 4.04 -16.65 -17.51
CA GLU A 197 3.44 -16.01 -18.69
C GLU A 197 3.50 -14.48 -18.64
N TRP A 198 3.28 -13.90 -17.45
CA TRP A 198 3.30 -12.46 -17.23
C TRP A 198 4.71 -11.85 -17.37
N TRP A 199 5.76 -12.68 -17.33
CA TRP A 199 7.15 -12.21 -17.37
C TRP A 199 7.37 -11.32 -18.59
N ASN A 200 6.97 -11.78 -19.77
CA ASN A 200 7.21 -11.10 -21.05
C ASN A 200 6.16 -10.02 -21.41
N TRP A 201 5.23 -9.68 -20.51
CA TRP A 201 4.19 -8.66 -20.80
C TRP A 201 4.72 -7.23 -20.75
N ILE A 202 5.83 -7.01 -20.05
CA ILE A 202 6.57 -5.76 -19.98
C ILE A 202 8.06 -6.03 -20.21
N ASP A 203 8.84 -4.99 -20.44
CA ASP A 203 10.29 -5.05 -20.57
C ASP A 203 11.00 -5.30 -19.22
N GLU A 204 12.28 -5.67 -19.29
CA GLU A 204 13.10 -6.00 -18.11
C GLU A 204 13.34 -4.81 -17.20
N GLU A 205 13.61 -3.63 -17.79
CA GLU A 205 13.81 -2.39 -17.05
C GLU A 205 12.58 -2.04 -16.20
N SER A 206 11.38 -2.17 -16.77
CA SER A 206 10.13 -1.98 -16.04
C SER A 206 9.95 -2.99 -14.90
N ARG A 207 10.31 -4.26 -15.09
CA ARG A 207 10.26 -5.27 -14.01
C ARG A 207 11.26 -4.97 -12.89
N ASP A 208 12.48 -4.58 -13.24
CA ASP A 208 13.53 -4.23 -12.27
C ASP A 208 13.13 -2.99 -11.48
N ASN A 209 12.64 -1.94 -12.14
CA ASN A 209 12.12 -0.75 -11.45
C ASN A 209 11.03 -1.09 -10.43
N ILE A 210 10.05 -1.92 -10.78
CA ILE A 210 9.01 -2.37 -9.84
C ILE A 210 9.62 -3.15 -8.66
N PHE A 211 10.62 -3.99 -8.91
CA PHE A 211 11.33 -4.71 -7.87
C PHE A 211 12.08 -3.76 -6.94
N GLN A 212 12.85 -2.80 -7.46
CA GLN A 212 13.60 -1.82 -6.66
C GLN A 212 12.65 -0.95 -5.83
N ASP A 213 11.59 -0.42 -6.46
CA ASP A 213 10.55 0.39 -5.79
C ASP A 213 9.94 -0.39 -4.62
N TYR A 214 9.66 -1.68 -4.80
CA TYR A 214 9.15 -2.53 -3.72
C TYR A 214 10.17 -2.69 -2.58
N ILE A 215 11.43 -2.98 -2.89
CA ILE A 215 12.49 -3.16 -1.88
C ILE A 215 12.70 -1.86 -1.10
N GLU A 216 12.74 -0.72 -1.77
CA GLU A 216 12.87 0.61 -1.15
C GLU A 216 11.67 0.90 -0.24
N ALA A 217 10.44 0.75 -0.75
CA ALA A 217 9.22 0.97 0.03
C ALA A 217 9.13 0.06 1.27
N ASN A 218 9.75 -1.13 1.22
CA ASN A 218 9.74 -2.11 2.31
C ASN A 218 11.03 -2.14 3.14
N GLU A 219 11.98 -1.24 2.91
CA GLU A 219 13.33 -1.33 3.50
C GLU A 219 13.28 -1.39 5.03
N SER A 220 12.52 -0.47 5.64
CA SER A 220 12.34 -0.40 7.10
C SER A 220 11.75 -1.68 7.69
N ARG A 221 10.77 -2.29 6.99
CA ARG A 221 10.13 -3.55 7.41
C ARG A 221 11.14 -4.70 7.36
N LEU A 222 11.93 -4.80 6.29
CA LEU A 222 12.94 -5.85 6.12
C LEU A 222 14.07 -5.73 7.14
N LYS A 223 14.56 -4.50 7.43
CA LYS A 223 15.53 -4.26 8.52
C LYS A 223 14.99 -4.68 9.87
N ARG A 224 13.75 -4.32 10.17
CA ARG A 224 13.08 -4.68 11.44
C ARG A 224 12.98 -6.20 11.59
N ARG A 225 12.52 -6.90 10.54
CA ARG A 225 12.43 -8.37 10.52
C ARG A 225 13.77 -9.04 10.78
N LYS A 226 14.85 -8.57 10.14
CA LYS A 226 16.22 -9.09 10.37
C LYS A 226 16.67 -8.88 11.82
N LYS A 227 16.36 -7.72 12.42
CA LYS A 227 16.65 -7.45 13.83
C LYS A 227 15.85 -8.35 14.77
N GLU A 228 14.57 -8.56 14.49
CA GLU A 228 13.69 -9.45 15.27
C GLU A 228 14.20 -10.89 15.25
N HIS A 229 14.58 -11.42 14.07
CA HIS A 229 15.19 -12.75 13.95
C HIS A 229 16.49 -12.85 14.75
N LYS A 230 17.35 -11.83 14.67
CA LYS A 230 18.58 -11.77 15.47
C LYS A 230 18.29 -11.81 16.98
N VAL A 231 17.33 -11.03 17.45
CA VAL A 231 16.94 -11.01 18.87
C VAL A 231 16.39 -12.37 19.30
N ALA A 232 15.50 -12.97 18.51
CA ALA A 232 14.96 -14.30 18.80
C ALA A 232 16.05 -15.40 18.83
N ALA A 233 17.03 -15.31 17.94
CA ALA A 233 18.20 -16.18 17.95
C ALA A 233 19.05 -15.98 19.22
N MET A 234 19.26 -14.72 19.64
CA MET A 234 19.98 -14.40 20.89
C MET A 234 19.23 -14.91 22.13
N ASP A 235 17.90 -14.76 22.19
CA ASP A 235 17.08 -15.26 23.30
C ASP A 235 17.14 -16.79 23.39
N SER A 236 17.00 -17.46 22.24
CA SER A 236 17.15 -18.93 22.16
C SER A 236 18.54 -19.40 22.61
N LEU A 237 19.59 -18.65 22.24
CA LEU A 237 20.95 -18.93 22.68
C LEU A 237 21.14 -18.70 24.18
N ILE A 238 20.54 -17.65 24.74
CA ILE A 238 20.55 -17.36 26.17
C ILE A 238 19.92 -18.52 26.95
N ASP A 239 18.74 -19.01 26.54
CA ASP A 239 18.08 -20.15 27.19
C ASP A 239 18.93 -21.42 27.15
N LEU A 240 19.54 -21.70 25.99
CA LEU A 240 20.46 -22.81 25.80
C LEU A 240 21.67 -22.70 26.75
N MET A 241 22.30 -21.53 26.79
CA MET A 241 23.45 -21.25 27.66
C MET A 241 23.07 -21.34 29.14
N ILE A 242 21.92 -20.81 29.56
CA ILE A 242 21.45 -20.90 30.96
C ILE A 242 21.36 -22.36 31.39
N ARG A 243 20.77 -23.21 30.56
CA ARG A 243 20.65 -24.65 30.84
C ARG A 243 22.02 -25.28 31.03
N ASP A 244 22.96 -24.99 30.13
CA ASP A 244 24.29 -25.58 30.17
C ASP A 244 25.10 -25.05 31.38
N TYR A 245 24.97 -23.77 31.71
CA TYR A 245 25.76 -23.10 32.75
C TYR A 245 25.26 -23.43 34.15
N ARG A 246 23.99 -23.81 34.29
CA ARG A 246 23.44 -24.37 35.53
C ARG A 246 24.08 -25.70 35.90
N ALA A 247 24.48 -26.53 34.92
CA ALA A 247 25.25 -27.74 35.18
C ALA A 247 26.69 -27.38 35.59
N GLU A 248 27.43 -26.73 34.70
CA GLU A 248 28.81 -26.32 34.93
C GLU A 248 29.02 -24.92 34.36
N LEU A 249 29.55 -23.99 35.16
CA LEU A 249 29.80 -22.63 34.70
C LEU A 249 30.92 -22.65 33.63
N VAL A 250 30.58 -22.32 32.39
CA VAL A 250 31.50 -22.49 31.26
C VAL A 250 32.26 -21.19 30.94
N PRO A 251 33.61 -21.21 30.90
CA PRO A 251 34.43 -20.07 30.47
C PRO A 251 34.26 -19.70 28.99
N TRP A 252 34.69 -18.49 28.63
CA TRP A 252 34.49 -17.94 27.28
C TRP A 252 35.14 -18.76 26.16
N ASP A 253 36.33 -19.33 26.34
CA ASP A 253 37.04 -20.08 25.29
C ASP A 253 36.24 -21.31 24.82
N ARG A 254 35.66 -22.05 25.76
CA ARG A 254 34.79 -23.19 25.47
C ARG A 254 33.45 -22.75 24.90
N ALA A 255 32.87 -21.70 25.46
CA ALA A 255 31.59 -21.15 25.01
C ALA A 255 31.67 -20.66 23.56
N LYS A 256 32.72 -19.88 23.23
CA LYS A 256 32.98 -19.39 21.88
C LYS A 256 33.06 -20.53 20.88
N SER A 257 33.81 -21.58 21.20
CA SER A 257 34.00 -22.72 20.31
C SER A 257 32.69 -23.51 20.10
N LYS A 258 31.87 -23.62 21.15
CA LYS A 258 30.61 -24.38 21.12
C LYS A 258 29.48 -23.69 20.37
N TYR A 259 29.33 -22.36 20.52
CA TYR A 259 28.19 -21.61 20.00
C TYR A 259 28.53 -20.73 18.79
N ARG A 260 29.69 -20.94 18.15
CA ARG A 260 30.11 -20.17 16.98
C ARG A 260 29.13 -20.36 15.82
N GLY A 261 28.69 -19.25 15.23
CA GLY A 261 27.79 -19.26 14.06
C GLY A 261 26.37 -19.77 14.38
N TYR A 262 25.96 -19.77 15.65
CA TYR A 262 24.62 -20.18 16.05
C TYR A 262 23.58 -19.26 15.39
N MET A 263 22.72 -19.80 14.52
CA MET A 263 21.63 -19.07 13.85
C MET A 263 22.09 -17.73 13.23
N ASP A 264 23.21 -17.75 12.51
CA ASP A 264 23.82 -16.57 11.86
C ASP A 264 24.21 -15.42 12.80
N LEU A 265 24.27 -15.68 14.11
CA LEU A 265 24.84 -14.74 15.06
C LEU A 265 26.35 -14.64 14.85
N ASN A 266 26.85 -13.41 14.96
CA ASN A 266 28.28 -13.15 14.91
C ASN A 266 28.93 -13.44 16.28
N ASP A 267 30.27 -13.49 16.30
CA ASP A 267 31.02 -13.75 17.53
C ASP A 267 30.76 -12.71 18.64
N ILE A 268 30.44 -11.46 18.29
CA ILE A 268 30.17 -10.40 19.29
C ILE A 268 28.79 -10.61 19.95
N ASP A 269 27.80 -11.08 19.21
CA ASP A 269 26.46 -11.41 19.71
C ASP A 269 26.56 -12.60 20.68
N VAL A 270 27.28 -13.64 20.29
CA VAL A 270 27.55 -14.82 21.14
C VAL A 270 28.28 -14.41 22.42
N LEU A 271 29.28 -13.52 22.32
CA LEU A 271 29.99 -12.97 23.49
C LEU A 271 29.05 -12.21 24.43
N ASN A 272 28.15 -11.39 23.89
CA ASN A 272 27.19 -10.62 24.68
C ASN A 272 26.21 -11.54 25.42
N CYS A 273 25.67 -12.56 24.74
CA CYS A 273 24.84 -13.59 25.37
C CYS A 273 25.61 -14.32 26.47
N HIS A 274 26.85 -14.74 26.19
CA HIS A 274 27.72 -15.38 27.17
C HIS A 274 27.93 -14.50 28.42
N LYS A 275 28.31 -13.24 28.24
CA LYS A 275 28.54 -12.30 29.35
C LYS A 275 27.31 -12.12 30.22
N TYR A 276 26.13 -12.01 29.58
CA TYR A 276 24.85 -11.89 30.29
C TYR A 276 24.56 -13.13 31.12
N VAL A 277 24.57 -14.32 30.50
CA VAL A 277 24.26 -15.59 31.17
C VAL A 277 25.28 -15.94 32.24
N PHE A 278 26.57 -15.76 31.94
CA PHE A 278 27.65 -16.03 32.89
C PHE A 278 27.47 -15.23 34.17
N LYS A 279 27.22 -13.91 34.05
CA LYS A 279 26.97 -13.04 35.20
C LYS A 279 25.75 -13.49 35.99
N GLN A 280 24.63 -13.73 35.31
CA GLN A 280 23.37 -14.13 35.95
C GLN A 280 23.53 -15.43 36.73
N VAL A 281 24.09 -16.48 36.11
CA VAL A 281 24.28 -17.78 36.74
C VAL A 281 25.30 -17.72 37.87
N TYR A 282 26.36 -16.91 37.72
CA TYR A 282 27.34 -16.69 38.78
C TYR A 282 26.71 -16.04 40.02
N ASP A 283 25.95 -14.96 39.82
CA ASP A 283 25.27 -14.24 40.90
C ASP A 283 24.24 -15.15 41.61
N ASP A 284 23.51 -15.98 40.86
CA ASP A 284 22.55 -16.94 41.42
C ASP A 284 23.24 -18.02 42.27
N ARG A 285 24.35 -18.58 41.78
CA ARG A 285 25.16 -19.55 42.53
C ARG A 285 25.72 -18.93 43.81
N TYR A 286 26.24 -17.71 43.72
CA TYR A 286 26.79 -17.00 44.88
C TYR A 286 25.72 -16.76 45.96
N LYS A 287 24.55 -16.25 45.57
CA LYS A 287 23.42 -16.04 46.49
C LYS A 287 22.91 -17.34 47.10
N GLU A 288 22.91 -18.45 46.36
CA GLU A 288 22.47 -19.74 46.90
C GLU A 288 23.46 -20.28 47.95
N VAL A 289 24.76 -20.09 47.74
CA VAL A 289 25.79 -20.41 48.74
C VAL A 289 25.62 -19.54 49.99
N GLU A 290 25.41 -18.24 49.82
CA GLU A 290 25.19 -17.30 50.93
C GLU A 290 23.94 -17.67 51.75
N ARG A 291 22.81 -17.93 51.08
CA ARG A 291 21.57 -18.39 51.73
C ARG A 291 21.76 -19.72 52.46
N SER A 292 22.51 -20.65 51.86
CA SER A 292 22.78 -21.95 52.47
C SER A 292 23.65 -21.83 53.72
N SER A 293 24.68 -20.97 53.67
CA SER A 293 25.50 -20.59 54.83
C SER A 293 24.64 -19.97 55.94
N TYR A 294 23.81 -18.96 55.62
CA TYR A 294 22.93 -18.32 56.59
C TYR A 294 21.92 -19.31 57.21
N ARG A 295 21.35 -20.22 56.41
CA ARG A 295 20.44 -21.28 56.89
C ARG A 295 21.16 -22.23 57.86
N LEU A 296 22.40 -22.63 57.55
CA LEU A 296 23.21 -23.47 58.42
C LEU A 296 23.49 -22.75 59.75
N GLN A 297 23.95 -21.50 59.71
CA GLN A 297 24.23 -20.69 60.89
C GLN A 297 22.99 -20.54 61.80
N ARG A 298 21.81 -20.30 61.21
CA ARG A 298 20.54 -20.25 61.98
C ARG A 298 20.23 -21.58 62.66
N LYS A 299 20.41 -22.71 61.97
CA LYS A 299 20.20 -24.04 62.54
C LYS A 299 21.17 -24.32 63.70
N LEU A 300 22.43 -23.94 63.57
CA LEU A 300 23.43 -24.07 64.63
C LEU A 300 23.04 -23.26 65.88
N ARG A 301 22.63 -22.00 65.71
CA ARG A 301 22.13 -21.16 66.84
C ARG A 301 20.88 -21.74 67.49
N ALA A 302 19.91 -22.21 66.70
CA ALA A 302 18.71 -22.85 67.22
C ALA A 302 19.04 -24.14 68.00
N ARG A 303 19.99 -24.94 67.50
CA ARG A 303 20.47 -26.15 68.18
C ARG A 303 21.11 -25.82 69.53
N PHE A 304 21.96 -24.79 69.61
CA PHE A 304 22.57 -24.35 70.87
C PHE A 304 21.56 -23.73 71.84
N SER A 305 20.62 -22.91 71.35
CA SER A 305 19.53 -22.38 72.19
C SER A 305 18.67 -23.49 72.80
N ASN A 306 18.37 -24.54 72.03
CA ASN A 306 17.63 -25.70 72.55
C ASN A 306 18.46 -26.47 73.61
N PHE A 307 19.75 -26.66 73.37
CA PHE A 307 20.66 -27.27 74.34
C PHE A 307 20.68 -26.51 75.68
N LEU A 308 20.78 -25.18 75.64
CA LEU A 308 20.71 -24.33 76.83
C LEU A 308 19.37 -24.47 77.57
N LYS A 309 18.25 -24.49 76.84
CA LYS A 309 16.92 -24.71 77.44
C LYS A 309 16.79 -26.09 78.09
N GLU A 310 17.43 -27.11 77.54
CA GLU A 310 17.48 -28.44 78.16
C GLU A 310 18.36 -28.46 79.42
N ALA A 311 19.51 -27.79 79.39
CA ALA A 311 20.38 -27.64 80.56
C ALA A 311 19.67 -26.90 81.72
N VAL A 312 18.89 -25.86 81.42
CA VAL A 312 17.98 -25.21 82.40
C VAL A 312 17.01 -26.22 83.00
N LYS A 313 16.34 -27.03 82.17
CA LYS A 313 15.37 -28.04 82.65
C LYS A 313 16.03 -29.09 83.55
N LYS A 314 17.31 -29.39 83.33
CA LYS A 314 18.11 -30.31 84.17
C LYS A 314 18.64 -29.66 85.46
N GLY A 315 18.48 -28.34 85.61
CA GLY A 315 19.02 -27.59 86.74
C GLY A 315 20.53 -27.32 86.63
N GLU A 316 21.12 -27.47 85.45
CA GLU A 316 22.54 -27.17 85.19
C GLU A 316 22.79 -25.67 84.96
N ILE A 317 21.73 -24.89 84.70
CA ILE A 317 21.77 -23.44 84.54
C ILE A 317 20.66 -22.80 85.40
N ASP A 318 21.05 -21.86 86.26
CA ASP A 318 20.19 -20.98 87.05
C ASP A 318 20.56 -19.48 86.85
N SER A 319 19.87 -18.56 87.54
CA SER A 319 20.09 -17.11 87.45
C SER A 319 21.48 -16.65 87.93
N THR A 320 22.22 -17.50 88.64
CA THR A 320 23.55 -17.18 89.21
C THR A 320 24.70 -17.90 88.50
N THR A 321 24.38 -18.87 87.65
CA THR A 321 25.35 -19.70 86.92
C THR A 321 26.19 -18.84 85.99
N LYS A 322 27.53 -18.92 86.11
CA LYS A 322 28.44 -18.21 85.21
C LYS A 322 28.62 -18.98 83.91
N PHE A 323 28.61 -18.26 82.80
CA PHE A 323 28.85 -18.83 81.48
C PHE A 323 30.19 -19.59 81.39
N SER A 324 31.25 -19.07 82.03
CA SER A 324 32.57 -19.72 82.08
C SER A 324 32.52 -21.11 82.69
N ASP A 325 31.73 -21.27 83.74
CA ASP A 325 31.68 -22.48 84.56
C ASP A 325 30.81 -23.53 83.85
N PHE A 326 29.71 -23.09 83.25
CA PHE A 326 28.87 -23.95 82.41
C PHE A 326 29.63 -24.47 81.17
N ILE A 327 30.35 -23.59 80.47
CA ILE A 327 31.11 -23.98 79.27
C ILE A 327 32.35 -24.80 79.60
N ALA A 328 32.98 -24.67 80.77
CA ALA A 328 34.10 -25.54 81.14
C ALA A 328 33.74 -27.03 80.99
N ASN A 329 32.51 -27.40 81.34
CA ASN A 329 32.00 -28.76 81.23
C ASN A 329 31.50 -29.14 79.82
N HIS A 330 31.11 -28.17 79.00
CA HIS A 330 30.47 -28.38 77.69
C HIS A 330 31.30 -27.89 76.48
N SER A 331 32.54 -27.44 76.71
CA SER A 331 33.42 -26.82 75.71
C SER A 331 33.81 -27.72 74.54
N LYS A 332 33.73 -29.05 74.73
CA LYS A 332 34.05 -30.05 73.69
C LYS A 332 32.81 -30.54 72.94
N GLU A 333 31.61 -30.13 73.34
CA GLU A 333 30.41 -30.59 72.68
C GLU A 333 30.25 -29.96 71.29
N ALA A 334 29.83 -30.77 70.32
CA ALA A 334 29.63 -30.31 68.95
C ALA A 334 28.65 -29.13 68.86
N VAL A 335 27.67 -29.06 69.77
CA VAL A 335 26.68 -27.97 69.80
C VAL A 335 27.35 -26.61 70.08
N TYR A 336 28.37 -26.58 70.92
CA TYR A 336 29.17 -25.40 71.22
C TYR A 336 30.24 -25.15 70.14
N VAL A 337 31.05 -26.16 69.82
CA VAL A 337 32.18 -26.04 68.87
C VAL A 337 31.73 -25.56 67.49
N ASP A 338 30.63 -26.11 66.95
CA ASP A 338 30.14 -25.72 65.62
C ASP A 338 29.64 -24.25 65.57
N LEU A 339 29.26 -23.69 66.73
CA LEU A 339 28.74 -22.32 66.82
C LEU A 339 29.86 -21.28 67.05
N VAL A 340 30.97 -21.67 67.68
CA VAL A 340 32.10 -20.76 67.94
C VAL A 340 32.68 -20.22 66.63
N GLY A 341 32.92 -18.91 66.57
CA GLY A 341 33.47 -18.24 65.40
C GLY A 341 32.48 -17.99 64.27
N GLN A 342 31.22 -18.43 64.41
CA GLN A 342 30.16 -18.04 63.48
C GLN A 342 29.75 -16.57 63.73
N PRO A 343 29.43 -15.79 62.67
CA PRO A 343 28.95 -14.42 62.83
C PRO A 343 27.60 -14.38 63.58
N GLY A 344 27.15 -13.22 64.08
CA GLY A 344 25.86 -13.07 64.78
C GLY A 344 25.92 -13.35 66.29
N SER A 345 24.79 -13.72 66.91
CA SER A 345 24.71 -13.99 68.35
C SER A 345 25.68 -15.09 68.75
N THR A 346 26.58 -14.76 69.66
CA THR A 346 27.63 -15.64 70.16
C THR A 346 27.06 -16.62 71.20
N PRO A 347 27.79 -17.69 71.55
CA PRO A 347 27.37 -18.61 72.60
C PRO A 347 27.04 -17.93 73.95
N ILE A 348 27.79 -16.88 74.32
CA ILE A 348 27.52 -16.12 75.55
C ILE A 348 26.24 -15.29 75.44
N ASP A 349 25.98 -14.66 74.29
CA ASP A 349 24.74 -13.88 74.07
C ASP A 349 23.51 -14.77 74.23
N LEU A 350 23.54 -15.96 73.62
CA LEU A 350 22.43 -16.93 73.70
C LEU A 350 22.26 -17.50 75.12
N PHE A 351 23.35 -17.70 75.86
CA PHE A 351 23.31 -18.10 77.25
C PHE A 351 22.68 -17.02 78.13
N THR A 352 23.13 -15.77 77.99
CA THR A 352 22.59 -14.62 78.72
C THR A 352 21.11 -14.39 78.39
N GLU A 353 20.71 -14.55 77.12
CA GLU A 353 19.30 -14.49 76.72
C GLU A 353 18.45 -15.53 77.47
N VAL A 354 18.91 -16.79 77.52
CA VAL A 354 18.21 -17.85 78.26
C VAL A 354 18.19 -17.55 79.77
N GLN A 355 19.32 -17.13 80.35
CA GLN A 355 19.43 -16.83 81.77
C GLN A 355 18.51 -15.67 82.21
N ASN A 356 18.37 -14.64 81.37
CA ASN A 356 17.47 -13.51 81.62
C ASN A 356 15.98 -13.90 81.62
N THR A 357 15.62 -15.06 81.06
CA THR A 357 14.23 -15.57 81.10
C THR A 357 13.92 -16.37 82.36
N LEU A 358 14.91 -16.66 83.20
CA LEU A 358 14.72 -17.39 84.46
C LEU A 358 14.19 -16.45 85.55
N PRO A 359 13.32 -16.93 86.46
CA PRO A 359 12.88 -16.14 87.60
C PRO A 359 14.10 -15.74 88.45
N VAL A 360 14.14 -14.47 88.86
CA VAL A 360 15.12 -14.00 89.84
C VAL A 360 14.74 -14.63 91.17
N ASN A 361 15.48 -15.67 91.59
CA ASN A 361 15.38 -16.24 92.92
C ASN A 361 15.98 -15.30 93.97
#